data_AF-X1I0G7-F1
#
_entry.id   AF-X1I0G7-F1
#
_cell.length_a   1.000
_cell.length_b   1.000
_cell.length_c   1.000
_cell.angle_alpha   90.00
_cell.angle_beta   90.00
_cell.angle_gamma   90.00
#
_symmetry.space_group_name_H-M   'P 1'
#
loop_
_entity.id
_entity.type
_entity.pdbx_description
1 polymer ?
#
loop_
_entity_poly.entity_id
_entity_poly.type
_entity_poly.pdbx_seq_one_letter_code
_entity_poly.pdbx_strand_id
1 'polypeptide(L)'
;MASLIHCVGSGYYDPGQSSSLYPTSGDTDGWVYGWYHYVNGTNCVSLTTELGTYFYQPVGDLDYICRENFKGFFYMVQEAENIRNNLSAEVPAPEIILDDTSTTGDYTIHWSPRNPEHNDPTKWELIELTGFSSSTDNLESGTGFWNLQGFSLSTARYHSSNHSLFSGSSNNISNTATTVYPYPVKSGDVLSFWCWYNLENDWDVATVEVSFDGLEW
;
A
#
# COMPACT_ATOMS: atom_id res chain seq x y z
N MET A 1 17.31 -16.37 3.68
CA MET A 1 17.41 -16.00 5.10
C MET A 1 16.67 -16.97 6.02
N ALA A 2 15.34 -17.09 5.95
CA ALA A 2 14.54 -17.83 6.94
C ALA A 2 15.02 -19.29 7.18
N SER A 3 15.31 -20.02 6.11
CA SER A 3 15.88 -21.39 6.17
C SER A 3 17.31 -21.50 6.71
N LEU A 4 17.96 -20.39 7.06
CA LEU A 4 19.29 -20.34 7.68
C LEU A 4 19.22 -20.03 9.18
N ILE A 5 18.06 -19.64 9.70
CA ILE A 5 17.87 -19.28 11.10
C ILE A 5 17.19 -20.46 11.80
N HIS A 6 17.90 -21.07 12.75
CA HIS A 6 17.37 -22.19 13.52
C HIS A 6 16.48 -21.68 14.67
N CYS A 7 15.33 -22.32 14.84
CA CYS A 7 14.42 -22.04 15.95
C CYS A 7 14.91 -22.69 17.25
N VAL A 8 14.51 -22.13 18.39
CA VAL A 8 14.65 -22.81 19.68
C VAL A 8 13.83 -24.11 19.64
N GLY A 9 14.42 -25.21 20.12
CA GLY A 9 13.80 -26.54 20.12
C GLY A 9 14.06 -27.32 18.83
N SER A 10 13.48 -26.89 17.70
CA SER A 10 13.66 -27.56 16.40
C SER A 10 13.20 -26.71 15.22
N GLY A 11 13.74 -26.99 14.03
CA GLY A 11 13.26 -26.40 12.77
C GLY A 11 13.91 -25.05 12.43
N TYR A 12 13.32 -24.38 11.46
CA TYR A 12 13.78 -23.10 10.89
C TYR A 12 12.62 -22.10 10.87
N TYR A 13 12.94 -20.83 10.64
CA TYR A 13 11.92 -19.79 10.52
C TYR A 13 11.10 -20.00 9.25
N ASP A 14 9.80 -19.71 9.33
CA ASP A 14 8.87 -19.80 8.20
C ASP A 14 8.83 -18.46 7.45
N PRO A 15 9.13 -18.41 6.14
CA PRO A 15 8.98 -17.20 5.34
C PRO A 15 7.52 -16.99 4.93
N GLY A 16 7.05 -15.75 4.97
CA GLY A 16 5.71 -15.38 4.53
C GLY A 16 5.58 -13.89 4.25
N GLN A 17 4.54 -13.51 3.51
CA GLN A 17 4.14 -12.12 3.38
C GLN A 17 3.52 -11.66 4.70
N SER A 18 3.88 -10.47 5.21
CA SER A 18 3.40 -9.96 6.50
C SER A 18 1.87 -10.04 6.63
N SER A 19 1.14 -9.63 5.58
CA SER A 19 -0.33 -9.65 5.53
C SER A 19 -0.95 -11.05 5.56
N SER A 20 -0.17 -12.14 5.38
CA SER A 20 -0.69 -13.50 5.52
C SER A 20 -0.92 -13.92 6.97
N LEU A 21 -0.29 -13.24 7.93
CA LEU A 21 -0.58 -13.38 9.36
C LEU A 21 -1.91 -12.69 9.68
N TYR A 22 -1.96 -11.39 9.41
CA TYR A 22 -3.14 -10.53 9.49
C TYR A 22 -2.82 -9.20 8.78
N PRO A 23 -3.82 -8.48 8.24
CA PRO A 23 -3.60 -7.17 7.64
C PRO A 23 -3.09 -6.16 8.67
N THR A 24 -2.07 -5.40 8.29
CA THR A 24 -1.53 -4.27 9.03
C THR A 24 -1.48 -3.05 8.12
N SER A 25 -1.53 -1.85 8.72
CA SER A 25 -1.22 -0.59 8.06
C SER A 25 -0.31 0.22 8.98
N GLY A 26 0.59 1.00 8.38
CA GLY A 26 1.54 1.85 9.10
C GLY A 26 2.73 1.11 9.73
N ASP A 27 2.92 -0.18 9.42
CA ASP A 27 4.11 -0.92 9.81
C ASP A 27 5.35 -0.44 9.02
N THR A 28 6.52 -0.57 9.64
CA THR A 28 7.77 -0.08 9.05
C THR A 28 8.15 -0.87 7.81
N ASP A 29 7.96 -2.19 7.82
CA ASP A 29 8.31 -3.02 6.67
C ASP A 29 7.43 -2.74 5.46
N GLY A 30 6.12 -2.57 5.67
CA GLY A 30 5.16 -2.12 4.67
C GLY A 30 5.48 -0.74 4.09
N TRP A 31 5.73 0.27 4.93
CA TRP A 31 6.07 1.62 4.45
C TRP A 31 7.39 1.64 3.67
N VAL A 32 8.45 1.05 4.22
CA VAL A 32 9.77 1.01 3.56
C VAL A 32 9.67 0.26 2.24
N TYR A 33 9.01 -0.90 2.21
CA TYR A 33 8.80 -1.61 0.95
C TYR A 33 8.00 -0.75 -0.03
N GLY A 34 6.86 -0.23 0.40
CA GLY A 34 5.93 0.51 -0.45
C GLY A 34 6.56 1.74 -1.08
N TRP A 35 7.24 2.56 -0.28
CA TRP A 35 7.91 3.75 -0.77
C TRP A 35 9.04 3.41 -1.74
N TYR A 36 9.96 2.49 -1.38
CA TYR A 36 11.07 2.16 -2.26
C TYR A 36 10.58 1.48 -3.54
N HIS A 37 9.64 0.54 -3.44
CA HIS A 37 9.21 -0.29 -4.56
C HIS A 37 8.24 0.41 -5.51
N TYR A 38 7.23 1.13 -5.00
CA TYR A 38 6.17 1.75 -5.82
C TYR A 38 6.40 3.23 -6.10
N VAL A 39 6.84 3.99 -5.09
CA VAL A 39 6.96 5.45 -5.20
C VAL A 39 8.29 5.85 -5.82
N ASN A 40 9.38 5.38 -5.23
CA ASN A 40 10.72 5.66 -5.71
C ASN A 40 11.10 4.73 -6.87
N GLY A 41 10.59 3.50 -6.94
CA GLY A 41 10.97 2.58 -8.01
C GLY A 41 12.42 2.10 -7.88
N THR A 42 12.82 1.72 -6.68
CA THR A 42 14.16 1.22 -6.37
C THR A 42 14.05 -0.07 -5.58
N ASN A 43 15.02 -0.96 -5.75
CA ASN A 43 15.01 -2.22 -5.05
C ASN A 43 15.22 -2.02 -3.55
N CYS A 44 14.32 -2.55 -2.75
CA CYS A 44 14.46 -2.63 -1.31
C CYS A 44 13.95 -3.97 -0.81
N VAL A 45 14.72 -4.61 0.06
CA VAL A 45 14.23 -5.75 0.84
C VAL A 45 13.84 -5.21 2.20
N SER A 46 12.55 -5.31 2.49
CA SER A 46 11.96 -4.93 3.76
C SER A 46 11.36 -6.17 4.40
N LEU A 47 11.65 -6.41 5.68
CA LEU A 47 11.18 -7.61 6.38
C LEU A 47 11.02 -7.34 7.87
N THR A 48 10.06 -8.03 8.46
CA THR A 48 9.92 -8.21 9.90
C THR A 48 10.39 -9.61 10.28
N THR A 49 11.18 -9.71 11.35
CA THR A 49 11.59 -11.01 11.93
C THR A 49 10.94 -11.15 13.30
N GLU A 50 10.00 -12.07 13.42
CA GLU A 50 9.35 -12.40 14.70
C GLU A 50 10.26 -13.32 15.52
N LEU A 51 10.77 -12.83 16.65
CA LEU A 51 11.84 -13.48 17.40
C LEU A 51 11.31 -14.35 18.53
N GLY A 52 11.83 -15.58 18.60
CA GLY A 52 11.54 -16.50 19.69
C GLY A 52 10.13 -17.07 19.63
N THR A 53 9.59 -17.40 20.82
CA THR A 53 8.33 -18.13 21.03
C THR A 53 7.36 -17.45 22.00
N TYR A 54 7.82 -16.43 22.73
CA TYR A 54 7.14 -15.71 23.80
C TYR A 54 7.73 -14.30 23.95
N PHE A 55 6.93 -13.36 24.45
CA PHE A 55 7.41 -12.02 24.82
C PHE A 55 8.48 -12.03 25.92
N TYR A 56 8.40 -12.98 26.86
CA TYR A 56 9.38 -13.16 27.94
C TYR A 56 10.13 -14.48 27.74
N GLN A 57 11.29 -14.40 27.11
CA GLN A 57 12.12 -15.58 26.85
C GLN A 57 12.87 -16.08 28.10
N PRO A 58 13.05 -17.40 28.26
CA PRO A 58 14.00 -17.93 29.22
C PRO A 58 15.40 -17.39 28.95
N VAL A 59 16.11 -16.97 30.00
CA VAL A 59 17.46 -16.39 29.89
C VAL A 59 18.44 -17.33 29.17
N GLY A 60 18.28 -18.64 29.34
CA GLY A 60 19.12 -19.66 28.69
C GLY A 60 18.99 -19.71 27.16
N ASP A 61 17.90 -19.21 26.60
CA ASP A 61 17.65 -19.25 25.15
C ASP A 61 18.17 -18.01 24.43
N LEU A 62 18.45 -16.92 25.16
CA LEU A 62 18.79 -15.61 24.57
C LEU A 62 20.04 -15.66 23.69
N ASP A 63 21.13 -16.29 24.15
CA ASP A 63 22.38 -16.40 23.37
C ASP A 63 22.13 -17.17 22.06
N TYR A 64 21.34 -18.24 22.14
CA TYR A 64 21.00 -19.05 20.97
C TYR A 64 20.18 -18.23 19.96
N ILE A 65 19.10 -17.58 20.41
CA ILE A 65 18.22 -16.76 19.57
C ILE A 65 19.02 -15.64 18.88
N CYS A 66 19.84 -14.91 19.64
CA CYS A 66 20.66 -13.81 19.11
C CYS A 66 21.66 -14.32 18.06
N ARG A 67 22.36 -15.43 18.33
CA ARG A 67 23.35 -15.99 17.41
C ARG A 67 22.73 -16.45 16.10
N GLU A 68 21.63 -17.19 16.15
CA GLU A 68 21.00 -17.72 14.92
C GLU A 68 20.41 -16.60 14.06
N ASN A 69 19.76 -15.59 14.67
CA ASN A 69 19.24 -14.44 13.93
C ASN A 69 20.35 -13.56 13.35
N PHE A 70 21.46 -13.39 14.07
CA PHE A 70 22.62 -12.68 13.54
C PHE A 70 23.16 -13.35 12.27
N LYS A 71 23.24 -14.69 12.22
CA LYS A 71 23.67 -15.41 11.01
C LYS A 71 22.73 -15.13 9.83
N GLY A 72 21.43 -15.16 10.05
CA GLY A 72 20.43 -14.87 9.03
C GLY A 72 20.55 -13.44 8.49
N PHE A 73 20.68 -12.47 9.39
CA PHE A 73 20.86 -11.06 9.01
C PHE A 73 22.20 -10.83 8.29
N PHE A 74 23.28 -11.45 8.76
CA PHE A 74 24.59 -11.35 8.14
C PHE A 74 24.57 -11.87 6.70
N TYR A 75 23.86 -12.98 6.44
CA TYR A 75 23.62 -13.46 5.08
C TYR A 75 22.90 -12.41 4.21
N MET A 76 21.87 -11.74 4.73
CA MET A 76 21.18 -10.68 3.98
C MET A 76 22.10 -9.50 3.63
N VAL A 77 23.01 -9.13 4.55
CA VAL A 77 24.04 -8.11 4.28
C VAL A 77 24.98 -8.54 3.17
N GLN A 78 25.38 -9.82 3.13
CA GLN A 78 26.22 -10.36 2.05
C GLN A 78 25.50 -10.36 0.69
N GLU A 79 24.19 -10.54 0.69
CA GLU A 79 23.37 -10.51 -0.53
C GLU A 79 22.92 -9.11 -0.93
N ALA A 80 23.19 -8.07 -0.13
CA ALA A 80 22.68 -6.73 -0.35
C ALA A 80 23.07 -6.16 -1.73
N GLU A 81 24.29 -6.42 -2.18
CA GLU A 81 24.77 -5.99 -3.50
C GLU A 81 24.09 -6.76 -4.65
N ASN A 82 23.59 -7.97 -4.39
CA ASN A 82 22.93 -8.82 -5.37
C ASN A 82 21.41 -8.60 -5.44
N ILE A 83 20.82 -7.75 -4.59
CA ILE A 83 19.37 -7.56 -4.54
C ILE A 83 18.81 -7.18 -5.92
N ARG A 84 19.51 -6.31 -6.66
CA ARG A 84 19.09 -5.87 -8.01
C ARG A 84 19.04 -7.00 -9.04
N ASN A 85 19.76 -8.10 -8.81
CA ASN A 85 19.75 -9.26 -9.70
C ASN A 85 18.54 -10.18 -9.43
N ASN A 86 17.90 -10.05 -8.27
CA ASN A 86 16.89 -10.97 -7.78
C ASN A 86 15.53 -10.31 -7.52
N LEU A 87 15.48 -8.98 -7.50
CA LEU A 87 14.28 -8.19 -7.27
C LEU A 87 14.21 -7.13 -8.38
N SER A 88 13.01 -6.90 -8.90
CA SER A 88 12.70 -5.73 -9.72
C SER A 88 11.83 -4.78 -8.88
N ALA A 89 12.02 -3.48 -9.04
CA ALA A 89 11.07 -2.50 -8.54
C ALA A 89 10.00 -2.22 -9.59
N GLU A 90 8.84 -1.72 -9.18
CA GLU A 90 7.88 -1.16 -10.12
C GLU A 90 8.46 0.11 -10.75
N VAL A 91 8.07 0.39 -11.99
CA VAL A 91 8.45 1.64 -12.65
C VAL A 91 7.46 2.70 -12.21
N PRO A 92 7.88 3.75 -11.48
CA PRO A 92 6.97 4.78 -11.03
C PRO A 92 6.41 5.55 -12.22
N ALA A 93 5.22 6.13 -12.03
CA ALA A 93 4.68 7.09 -12.97
C ALA A 93 5.70 8.21 -13.24
N PRO A 94 5.85 8.65 -14.49
CA PRO A 94 6.77 9.73 -14.78
C PRO A 94 6.25 11.03 -14.16
N GLU A 95 7.18 11.93 -13.82
CA GLU A 95 6.81 13.30 -13.50
C GLU A 95 6.36 14.01 -14.78
N ILE A 96 5.10 14.45 -14.79
CA ILE A 96 4.54 15.28 -15.83
C ILE A 96 4.66 16.73 -15.36
N ILE A 97 5.58 17.48 -15.96
CA ILE A 97 5.70 18.92 -15.74
C ILE A 97 4.83 19.61 -16.77
N LEU A 98 3.67 20.10 -16.35
CA LEU A 98 2.77 20.91 -17.16
C LEU A 98 2.56 22.26 -16.49
N ASP A 99 2.35 23.29 -17.32
CA ASP A 99 1.71 24.50 -16.83
C ASP A 99 0.26 24.15 -16.45
N ASP A 100 -0.19 24.60 -15.28
CA ASP A 100 -1.52 24.34 -14.71
C ASP A 100 -2.68 24.84 -15.60
N THR A 101 -2.38 25.74 -16.53
CA THR A 101 -3.30 26.30 -17.51
C THR A 101 -2.60 26.58 -18.84
N SER A 102 -3.15 26.08 -19.95
CA SER A 102 -2.76 26.50 -21.31
C SER A 102 -3.85 27.39 -21.88
N THR A 103 -3.49 28.65 -22.20
CA THR A 103 -4.42 29.60 -22.84
C THR A 103 -4.66 29.31 -24.31
N THR A 104 -3.78 28.53 -24.95
CA THR A 104 -3.88 28.16 -26.37
C THR A 104 -4.48 26.78 -26.58
N GLY A 105 -4.48 25.93 -25.54
CA GLY A 105 -4.78 24.51 -25.65
C GLY A 105 -3.59 23.66 -26.09
N ASP A 106 -2.48 24.28 -26.48
CA ASP A 106 -1.24 23.58 -26.80
C ASP A 106 -0.39 23.41 -25.55
N TYR A 107 0.19 22.24 -25.37
CA TYR A 107 1.14 21.94 -24.29
C TYR A 107 2.17 20.92 -24.78
N THR A 108 3.39 20.99 -24.24
CA THR A 108 4.44 20.00 -24.50
C THR A 108 4.63 19.19 -23.24
N ILE A 109 4.57 17.87 -23.36
CA ILE A 109 4.85 16.97 -22.25
C ILE A 109 6.27 16.47 -22.38
N HIS A 110 7.02 16.57 -21.28
CA HIS A 110 8.28 15.88 -21.08
C HIS A 110 8.08 14.84 -19.98
N TRP A 111 8.52 13.61 -20.23
CA TRP A 111 8.56 12.57 -19.21
C TRP A 111 9.85 11.77 -19.28
N SER A 112 10.31 11.30 -18.14
CA SER A 112 11.46 10.41 -17.99
C SER A 112 11.22 9.41 -16.86
N PRO A 113 11.92 8.27 -16.82
CA PRO A 113 11.93 7.42 -15.63
C PRO A 113 12.37 8.23 -14.42
N ARG A 114 11.72 8.01 -13.26
CA ARG A 114 12.08 8.68 -12.00
C ARG A 114 13.49 8.34 -11.55
N ASN A 115 13.87 7.06 -11.64
CA ASN A 115 15.22 6.58 -11.35
C ASN A 115 15.79 5.80 -12.55
N PRO A 116 16.34 6.46 -13.58
CA PRO A 116 16.81 5.82 -14.82
C PRO A 116 17.90 4.76 -14.65
N GLU A 117 18.65 4.80 -13.53
CA GLU A 117 19.65 3.78 -13.20
C GLU A 117 19.04 2.47 -12.65
N HIS A 118 17.76 2.52 -12.28
CA HIS A 118 17.03 1.43 -11.61
C HIS A 118 15.77 1.02 -12.36
N ASN A 119 15.17 1.93 -13.12
CA ASN A 119 13.94 1.73 -13.86
C ASN A 119 14.23 1.72 -15.36
N ASP A 120 13.83 0.64 -16.02
CA ASP A 120 13.91 0.49 -17.48
C ASP A 120 12.49 0.27 -18.05
N PRO A 121 11.68 1.34 -18.19
CA PRO A 121 10.34 1.24 -18.75
C PRO A 121 10.39 0.76 -20.20
N THR A 122 9.71 -0.35 -20.47
CA THR A 122 9.59 -0.89 -21.83
C THR A 122 8.52 -0.18 -22.66
N LYS A 123 7.56 0.48 -22.01
CA LYS A 123 6.43 1.19 -22.62
C LYS A 123 6.02 2.38 -21.76
N TRP A 124 5.40 3.35 -22.43
CA TRP A 124 4.74 4.49 -21.81
C TRP A 124 3.32 4.59 -22.37
N GLU A 125 2.38 5.01 -21.53
CA GLU A 125 1.02 5.34 -21.92
C GLU A 125 0.74 6.79 -21.54
N LEU A 126 0.16 7.53 -22.48
CA LEU A 126 -0.33 8.88 -22.26
C LEU A 126 -1.82 8.90 -22.59
N ILE A 127 -2.63 9.34 -21.63
CA ILE A 127 -4.07 9.48 -21.79
C ILE A 127 -4.42 10.95 -21.64
N GLU A 128 -5.00 11.54 -22.69
CA GLU A 128 -5.57 12.88 -22.64
C GLU A 128 -7.07 12.79 -22.34
N LEU A 129 -7.51 13.52 -21.31
CA LEU A 129 -8.91 13.69 -20.97
C LEU A 129 -9.29 15.16 -21.13
N THR A 130 -10.40 15.43 -21.81
CA THR A 130 -10.91 16.79 -22.04
C THR A 130 -12.34 16.93 -21.52
N GLY A 131 -12.80 18.17 -21.35
CA GLY A 131 -14.18 18.43 -20.90
C GLY A 131 -14.43 18.02 -19.44
N PHE A 132 -13.46 18.24 -18.56
CA PHE A 132 -13.59 17.93 -17.13
C PHE A 132 -14.86 18.56 -16.56
N SER A 133 -15.67 17.72 -15.93
CA SER A 133 -16.80 18.13 -15.12
C SER A 133 -16.84 17.25 -13.87
N SER A 134 -17.25 17.83 -12.76
CA SER A 134 -17.37 17.13 -11.49
C SER A 134 -18.76 17.36 -10.92
N SER A 135 -19.27 16.35 -10.22
CA SER A 135 -20.49 16.41 -9.44
C SER A 135 -20.30 15.71 -8.11
N THR A 136 -21.06 16.09 -7.10
CA THR A 136 -21.16 15.32 -5.87
C THR A 136 -21.91 14.02 -6.13
N ASP A 137 -21.26 12.88 -5.88
CA ASP A 137 -21.92 11.57 -5.88
C ASP A 137 -22.43 11.24 -4.48
N ASN A 138 -23.73 11.04 -4.35
CA ASN A 138 -24.39 10.64 -3.11
C ASN A 138 -24.80 9.15 -3.11
N LEU A 139 -24.32 8.37 -4.09
CA LEU A 139 -24.54 6.94 -4.30
C LEU A 139 -25.99 6.54 -4.65
N GLU A 140 -26.91 7.49 -4.79
CA GLU A 140 -28.32 7.20 -5.09
C GLU A 140 -28.54 6.73 -6.53
N SER A 141 -27.62 7.07 -7.43
CA SER A 141 -27.63 6.60 -8.82
C SER A 141 -26.88 5.26 -8.99
N GLY A 142 -26.56 4.59 -7.88
CA GLY A 142 -25.74 3.38 -7.86
C GLY A 142 -24.24 3.68 -7.80
N THR A 143 -23.42 2.69 -8.11
CA THR A 143 -21.95 2.73 -7.94
C THR A 143 -21.20 2.86 -9.26
N GLY A 144 -21.86 3.31 -10.34
CA GLY A 144 -21.27 3.33 -11.69
C GLY A 144 -20.02 4.20 -11.84
N PHE A 145 -19.79 5.14 -10.92
CA PHE A 145 -18.60 5.97 -10.87
C PHE A 145 -17.49 5.41 -9.97
N TRP A 146 -17.67 4.22 -9.41
CA TRP A 146 -16.75 3.60 -8.45
C TRP A 146 -16.34 2.20 -8.89
N ASN A 147 -15.05 1.92 -8.88
CA ASN A 147 -14.52 0.57 -8.82
C ASN A 147 -14.43 0.16 -7.34
N LEU A 148 -15.33 -0.72 -6.93
CA LEU A 148 -15.42 -1.19 -5.55
C LEU A 148 -14.71 -2.55 -5.43
N GLN A 149 -13.68 -2.61 -4.58
CA GLN A 149 -13.02 -3.84 -4.18
C GLN A 149 -13.42 -4.15 -2.74
N GLY A 150 -14.38 -5.08 -2.60
CA GLY A 150 -14.94 -5.53 -1.32
C GLY A 150 -15.97 -4.58 -0.68
N PHE A 151 -15.96 -3.30 -1.01
CA PHE A 151 -17.09 -2.41 -0.71
C PHE A 151 -18.35 -2.79 -1.48
N SER A 152 -19.51 -2.51 -0.89
CA SER A 152 -20.82 -2.69 -1.53
C SER A 152 -21.76 -1.53 -1.24
N LEU A 153 -22.72 -1.29 -2.12
CA LEU A 153 -23.80 -0.34 -1.87
C LEU A 153 -24.75 -0.91 -0.79
N SER A 154 -25.09 -0.12 0.21
CA SER A 154 -25.96 -0.52 1.32
C SER A 154 -27.06 0.49 1.58
N THR A 155 -28.21 -0.02 2.02
CA THR A 155 -29.37 0.76 2.49
C THR A 155 -29.64 0.56 3.99
N ALA A 156 -28.78 -0.17 4.69
CA ALA A 156 -29.01 -0.52 6.10
C ALA A 156 -28.62 0.62 7.07
N ARG A 157 -27.56 1.36 6.75
CA ARG A 157 -27.05 2.51 7.51
C ARG A 157 -26.62 3.58 6.51
N TYR A 158 -27.09 4.80 6.69
CA TYR A 158 -26.81 5.92 5.80
C TYR A 158 -26.98 7.23 6.58
N HIS A 159 -26.28 8.29 6.16
CA HIS A 159 -26.46 9.62 6.75
C HIS A 159 -27.48 10.46 5.96
N SER A 160 -27.27 10.58 4.64
CA SER A 160 -28.19 11.24 3.71
C SER A 160 -27.71 10.92 2.28
N SER A 161 -28.51 10.36 1.37
CA SER A 161 -29.92 9.93 1.42
C SER A 161 -30.08 8.46 1.84
N ASN A 162 -30.52 7.52 0.99
CA ASN A 162 -30.85 6.13 1.37
C ASN A 162 -29.69 5.15 1.19
N HIS A 163 -28.56 5.58 0.65
CA HIS A 163 -27.42 4.72 0.36
C HIS A 163 -26.14 5.11 1.11
N SER A 164 -25.28 4.14 1.34
CA SER A 164 -23.88 4.30 1.75
C SER A 164 -23.01 3.23 1.10
N LEU A 165 -21.69 3.40 1.16
CA LEU A 165 -20.78 2.28 1.00
C LEU A 165 -20.70 1.49 2.31
N PHE A 166 -20.70 0.16 2.20
CA PHE A 166 -20.51 -0.77 3.30
C PHE A 166 -19.23 -1.57 3.07
N SER A 167 -18.30 -1.47 4.02
CA SER A 167 -17.00 -2.15 4.00
C SER A 167 -17.07 -3.60 4.45
N GLY A 168 -18.19 -4.11 4.96
CA GLY A 168 -18.29 -5.49 5.46
C GLY A 168 -18.27 -5.60 6.98
N SER A 169 -18.34 -6.84 7.49
CA SER A 169 -18.35 -7.18 8.91
C SER A 169 -17.69 -8.55 9.12
N SER A 170 -16.36 -8.56 9.13
CA SER A 170 -15.51 -9.73 9.29
C SER A 170 -14.15 -9.28 9.82
N ASN A 171 -13.37 -10.21 10.36
CA ASN A 171 -11.99 -9.97 10.75
C ASN A 171 -11.13 -9.71 9.51
N ASN A 172 -10.05 -8.94 9.67
CA ASN A 172 -9.00 -8.80 8.67
C ASN A 172 -9.51 -8.29 7.30
N ILE A 173 -10.47 -7.35 7.31
CA ILE A 173 -10.98 -6.73 6.08
C ILE A 173 -10.04 -5.61 5.63
N SER A 174 -9.73 -5.60 4.33
CA SER A 174 -9.07 -4.50 3.63
C SER A 174 -9.78 -4.27 2.29
N ASN A 175 -10.54 -3.18 2.19
CA ASN A 175 -11.39 -2.87 1.05
C ASN A 175 -11.09 -1.48 0.53
N THR A 176 -11.25 -1.27 -0.78
CA THR A 176 -11.00 0.03 -1.43
C THR A 176 -12.17 0.44 -2.32
N ALA A 177 -12.38 1.74 -2.43
CA ALA A 177 -13.32 2.35 -3.36
C ALA A 177 -12.57 3.41 -4.17
N THR A 178 -12.40 3.18 -5.46
CA THR A 178 -11.64 4.07 -6.37
C THR A 178 -12.58 4.66 -7.39
N THR A 179 -12.43 5.94 -7.74
CA THR A 179 -13.25 6.53 -8.81
C THR A 179 -12.89 5.90 -10.16
N VAL A 180 -13.90 5.67 -11.01
CA VAL A 180 -13.69 5.12 -12.37
C VAL A 180 -12.96 6.12 -13.26
N TYR A 181 -13.22 7.41 -13.05
CA TYR A 181 -12.58 8.51 -13.75
C TYR A 181 -11.65 9.26 -12.79
N PRO A 182 -10.50 9.75 -13.25
CA PRO A 182 -9.60 10.52 -12.41
C PRO A 182 -10.25 11.86 -12.03
N TYR A 183 -10.04 12.26 -10.78
CA TYR A 183 -10.44 13.56 -10.27
C TYR A 183 -9.17 14.36 -9.96
N PRO A 184 -8.89 15.47 -10.68
CA PRO A 184 -7.75 16.32 -10.38
C PRO A 184 -7.99 17.09 -9.08
N VAL A 185 -7.35 16.63 -7.99
CA VAL A 185 -7.45 17.25 -6.67
C VAL A 185 -6.68 18.57 -6.66
N LYS A 186 -7.32 19.63 -6.17
CA LYS A 186 -6.79 21.00 -6.10
C LYS A 186 -6.61 21.45 -4.66
N SER A 187 -5.78 22.47 -4.48
CA SER A 187 -5.65 23.14 -3.18
C SER A 187 -7.02 23.64 -2.70
N GLY A 188 -7.44 23.18 -1.53
CA GLY A 188 -8.73 23.53 -0.93
C GLY A 188 -9.83 22.49 -1.13
N ASP A 189 -9.61 21.45 -1.94
CA ASP A 189 -10.52 20.31 -2.00
C ASP A 189 -10.49 19.55 -0.66
N VAL A 190 -11.66 19.07 -0.23
CA VAL A 190 -11.83 18.36 1.03
C VAL A 190 -12.65 17.11 0.78
N LEU A 191 -12.12 15.95 1.16
CA LEU A 191 -12.92 14.74 1.33
C LEU A 191 -13.52 14.75 2.73
N SER A 192 -14.83 14.60 2.83
CA SER A 192 -15.54 14.48 4.10
C SER A 192 -16.61 13.41 3.98
N PHE A 193 -16.73 12.56 5.00
CA PHE A 193 -17.71 11.49 5.02
C PHE A 193 -18.20 11.24 6.44
N TRP A 194 -19.41 10.71 6.53
CA TRP A 194 -19.96 10.20 7.78
C TRP A 194 -19.69 8.70 7.84
N CYS A 195 -19.03 8.27 8.92
CA CYS A 195 -18.75 6.87 9.16
C CYS A 195 -19.62 6.36 10.31
N TRP A 196 -20.38 5.32 10.05
CA TRP A 196 -20.93 4.48 11.11
C TRP A 196 -20.03 3.25 11.23
N TYR A 197 -19.52 2.97 12.42
CA TYR A 197 -18.68 1.81 12.70
C TYR A 197 -19.23 1.04 13.91
N ASN A 198 -18.97 -0.26 13.91
CA ASN A 198 -19.22 -1.15 15.04
C ASN A 198 -18.05 -2.13 15.10
N LEU A 199 -17.14 -1.89 16.05
CA LEU A 199 -15.87 -2.58 16.21
C LEU A 199 -15.83 -3.23 17.61
N GLU A 200 -15.09 -4.33 17.76
CA GLU A 200 -14.88 -4.95 19.06
C GLU A 200 -14.06 -4.06 20.00
N ASN A 201 -14.55 -3.88 21.23
CA ASN A 201 -13.89 -3.03 22.23
C ASN A 201 -12.53 -3.62 22.64
N ASP A 202 -11.46 -2.86 22.47
CA ASP A 202 -10.05 -3.21 22.75
C ASP A 202 -9.42 -4.28 21.83
N TRP A 203 -10.10 -4.69 20.74
CA TRP A 203 -9.59 -5.70 19.81
C TRP A 203 -9.49 -5.21 18.37
N ASP A 204 -10.40 -4.32 17.96
CA ASP A 204 -10.50 -3.86 16.58
C ASP A 204 -10.09 -2.40 16.42
N VAL A 205 -9.45 -2.11 15.29
CA VAL A 205 -9.17 -0.76 14.80
C VAL A 205 -9.67 -0.65 13.36
N ALA A 206 -10.30 0.47 13.03
CA ALA A 206 -10.58 0.84 11.65
C ALA A 206 -9.65 1.99 11.23
N THR A 207 -8.88 1.74 10.17
CA THR A 207 -8.04 2.76 9.52
C THR A 207 -8.72 3.18 8.23
N VAL A 208 -8.74 4.49 7.96
CA VAL A 208 -9.20 5.04 6.69
C VAL A 208 -8.05 5.84 6.10
N GLU A 209 -7.69 5.50 4.87
CA GLU A 209 -6.60 6.11 4.11
C GLU A 209 -7.15 6.64 2.79
N VAL A 210 -6.47 7.64 2.23
CA VAL A 210 -6.89 8.30 0.99
C VAL A 210 -5.66 8.49 0.13
N SER A 211 -5.71 7.98 -1.09
CA SER A 211 -4.63 8.06 -2.05
C SER A 211 -5.07 8.74 -3.34
N PHE A 212 -4.15 9.48 -3.97
CA PHE A 212 -4.36 10.05 -5.30
C PHE A 212 -3.96 9.10 -6.43
N ASP A 213 -3.06 8.15 -6.14
CA ASP A 213 -2.45 7.25 -7.13
C ASP A 213 -2.63 5.76 -6.78
N GLY A 214 -3.22 5.45 -5.63
CA GLY A 214 -3.37 4.11 -5.09
C GLY A 214 -2.09 3.52 -4.50
N LEU A 215 -1.01 4.30 -4.40
CA LEU A 215 0.33 3.86 -3.97
C LEU A 215 0.75 4.57 -2.69
N GLU A 216 0.52 5.88 -2.58
CA GLU A 216 0.76 6.68 -1.38
C GLU A 216 -0.57 6.97 -0.67
N TRP A 217 -0.69 6.53 0.59
CA TRP A 217 -1.94 6.48 1.36
C TRP A 217 -1.91 7.35 2.61
#